data_AF-A0AAD1VLB1-F1
#
_entry.id   AF-A0AAD1VLB1-F1
#
_cell.length_a   1.000
_cell.length_b   1.000
_cell.length_c   1.000
_cell.angle_alpha   90.00
_cell.angle_beta   90.00
_cell.angle_gamma   90.00
#
_symmetry.space_group_name_H-M   'P 1'
#
loop_
_entity.id
_entity.type
_entity.pdbx_description
1 polymer ?
#
loop_
_entity_poly.entity_id
_entity_poly.type
_entity_poly.pdbx_seq_one_letter_code
_entity_poly.pdbx_strand_id
1 'polypeptide(L)'
;MATKPEQDEGSGGHEGPTERPTESSHIRPHQADPVQGPNLTPATKQDISDLLHKMRQLHAADLDLLKTEIMAVTARTQASEEDILDLRQEVQGLKETLHQLQNSQATLTTRVAQAEDRHRHINIKILGIPDSFGITELPHYLRQLTTSLMLHAQAKKLNFEGFYRIPKPRQASPQASQDVIVRCHSTTGKAQLMATVRGKTPLNFEASQLLPRHNPQHTIMAPINAASDQPTTQRGHRVTVGITTHTDSH
;
A
#
# COMPACT_ATOMS: atom_id res chain seq x y z
N MET A 1 3.49 -4.74 -5.68
CA MET A 1 3.59 -3.75 -6.78
C MET A 1 4.47 -2.63 -6.26
N ALA A 2 5.75 -2.67 -6.57
CA ALA A 2 6.73 -1.69 -6.13
C ALA A 2 6.72 -0.53 -7.13
N THR A 3 6.21 0.62 -6.71
CA THR A 3 6.34 1.86 -7.48
C THR A 3 7.78 2.33 -7.39
N LYS A 4 8.42 2.33 -8.56
CA LYS A 4 9.76 2.83 -8.83
C LYS A 4 9.81 4.32 -8.41
N PRO A 5 10.78 4.77 -7.60
CA PRO A 5 10.92 6.18 -7.33
C PRO A 5 11.36 6.88 -8.62
N GLU A 6 10.54 7.82 -9.05
CA GLU A 6 10.78 8.73 -10.17
C GLU A 6 11.92 9.66 -9.75
N GLN A 7 13.08 9.47 -10.40
CA GLN A 7 14.24 10.34 -10.22
C GLN A 7 13.93 11.65 -10.91
N ASP A 8 13.71 12.68 -10.09
CA ASP A 8 13.57 14.08 -10.48
C ASP A 8 14.94 14.60 -10.99
N GLU A 9 15.21 14.37 -12.28
CA GLU A 9 16.26 15.05 -13.01
C GLU A 9 15.76 16.46 -13.38
N GLY A 10 15.82 17.36 -12.40
CA GLY A 10 15.31 18.73 -12.52
C GLY A 10 16.26 19.79 -11.99
N SER A 11 17.58 19.54 -12.01
CA SER A 11 18.58 20.56 -11.68
C SER A 11 18.77 21.52 -12.86
N GLY A 12 17.73 22.32 -13.12
CA GLY A 12 17.78 23.45 -14.05
C GLY A 12 18.85 24.43 -13.60
N GLY A 13 19.85 24.61 -14.46
CA GLY A 13 20.98 25.52 -14.26
C GLY A 13 20.50 26.91 -13.89
N HIS A 14 20.92 27.35 -12.71
CA HIS A 14 20.84 28.75 -12.33
C HIS A 14 21.94 29.48 -13.10
N GLU A 15 21.63 29.91 -14.32
CA GLU A 15 22.42 30.91 -15.02
C GLU A 15 22.40 32.18 -14.18
N GLY A 16 23.51 32.42 -13.50
CA GLY A 16 23.73 33.63 -12.72
C GLY A 16 23.60 34.88 -13.60
N PRO A 17 23.20 36.01 -13.01
CA PRO A 17 23.12 37.27 -13.75
C PRO A 17 24.50 37.60 -14.30
N THR A 18 24.61 37.61 -15.63
CA THR A 18 25.78 38.15 -16.33
C THR A 18 25.86 39.62 -15.99
N GLU A 19 26.76 39.96 -15.07
CA GLU A 19 27.17 41.34 -14.79
C GLU A 19 27.61 41.97 -16.11
N ARG A 20 26.77 42.85 -16.66
CA ARG A 20 27.19 43.72 -17.75
C ARG A 20 28.25 44.68 -17.18
N PRO A 21 29.44 44.77 -17.79
CA PRO A 21 30.38 45.80 -17.43
C PRO A 21 29.75 47.17 -17.74
N THR A 22 29.60 48.00 -16.71
CA THR A 22 29.39 49.43 -16.83
C THR A 22 30.60 50.06 -17.52
N GLU A 23 30.56 50.14 -18.84
CA GLU A 23 31.44 51.02 -19.62
C GLU A 23 31.06 52.48 -19.31
N SER A 24 31.68 53.01 -18.27
CA SER A 24 31.72 54.45 -17.98
C SER A 24 32.58 55.12 -19.06
N SER A 25 32.01 55.36 -20.23
CA SER A 25 32.60 56.20 -21.26
C SER A 25 32.57 57.65 -20.79
N HIS A 26 33.71 58.08 -20.25
CA HIS A 26 34.00 59.48 -19.93
C HIS A 26 34.11 60.26 -21.24
N ILE A 27 32.98 60.77 -21.72
CA ILE A 27 32.92 61.62 -22.91
C ILE A 27 33.60 62.95 -22.58
N ARG A 28 34.77 63.14 -23.18
CA ARG A 28 35.54 64.39 -23.19
C ARG A 28 34.68 65.49 -23.82
N PRO A 29 34.50 66.67 -23.20
CA PRO A 29 33.79 67.77 -23.84
C PRO A 29 34.62 68.26 -25.02
N HIS A 30 34.23 67.86 -26.23
CA HIS A 30 34.70 68.46 -27.47
C HIS A 30 34.17 69.90 -27.50
N GLN A 31 35.06 70.88 -27.31
CA GLN A 31 34.79 72.27 -27.69
C GLN A 31 34.58 72.28 -29.20
N ALA A 32 33.32 72.31 -29.61
CA ALA A 32 32.93 72.56 -30.98
C ALA A 32 33.05 74.07 -31.24
N ASP A 33 33.79 74.42 -32.28
CA ASP A 33 33.81 75.77 -32.85
C ASP A 33 32.37 76.21 -33.21
N PRO A 34 32.02 77.50 -33.10
CA PRO A 34 30.71 78.01 -33.44
C PRO A 34 30.50 77.95 -34.95
N VAL A 35 30.05 76.80 -35.44
CA VAL A 35 29.54 76.64 -36.81
C VAL A 35 28.30 77.54 -36.92
N GLN A 36 28.41 78.63 -37.67
CA GLN A 36 27.26 79.45 -38.06
C GLN A 36 26.30 78.55 -38.85
N GLY A 37 25.23 78.12 -38.18
CA GLY A 37 24.19 77.31 -38.79
C GLY A 37 23.52 78.07 -39.95
N PRO A 38 23.05 77.35 -40.98
CA PRO A 38 22.32 77.96 -42.08
C PRO A 38 21.15 78.79 -41.53
N ASN A 39 20.96 79.99 -42.08
CA ASN A 39 19.94 80.94 -41.66
C ASN A 39 18.55 80.40 -42.07
N LEU A 40 18.01 79.47 -41.28
CA LEU A 40 16.72 78.86 -41.48
C LEU A 40 15.65 79.95 -41.54
N THR A 41 14.82 79.90 -42.58
CA THR A 41 13.70 80.83 -42.74
C THR A 41 12.73 80.68 -41.56
N PRO A 42 12.04 81.75 -41.13
CA PRO A 42 11.10 81.69 -40.00
C PRO A 42 10.04 80.58 -40.16
N ALA A 43 9.61 80.31 -41.39
CA ALA A 43 8.66 79.24 -41.71
C ALA A 43 9.22 77.85 -41.37
N THR A 44 10.45 77.54 -41.78
CA THR A 44 11.08 76.24 -41.45
C THR A 44 11.34 76.05 -39.95
N LYS A 45 11.61 77.14 -39.22
CA LYS A 45 11.74 77.09 -37.74
C LYS A 45 10.41 76.76 -37.06
N GLN A 46 9.30 77.31 -37.57
CA GLN A 46 7.96 77.02 -37.07
C GLN A 46 7.58 75.55 -37.32
N ASP A 47 7.80 75.05 -38.53
CA ASP A 47 7.50 73.65 -38.90
C ASP A 47 8.28 72.64 -38.03
N ILE A 48 9.55 72.91 -37.74
CA ILE A 48 10.37 72.08 -36.84
C ILE A 48 9.83 72.13 -35.42
N SER A 49 9.44 73.32 -34.93
CA SER A 49 8.84 73.47 -33.60
C SER A 49 7.54 72.69 -33.46
N ASP A 50 6.68 72.75 -34.47
CA ASP A 50 5.39 72.05 -34.48
C ASP A 50 5.59 70.53 -34.55
N LEU A 51 6.56 70.06 -35.34
CA LEU A 51 6.93 68.65 -35.37
C LEU A 51 7.46 68.17 -34.01
N LEU A 52 8.36 68.94 -33.37
CA LEU A 52 8.88 68.61 -32.05
C LEU A 52 7.78 68.58 -30.98
N HIS A 53 6.83 69.51 -31.05
CA HIS A 53 5.69 69.52 -30.14
C HIS A 53 4.80 68.29 -30.35
N LYS A 54 4.51 67.93 -31.62
CA LYS A 54 3.75 66.73 -31.96
C LYS A 54 4.46 65.44 -31.52
N MET A 55 5.77 65.33 -31.74
CA MET A 55 6.56 64.19 -31.26
C MET A 55 6.51 64.09 -29.73
N ARG A 56 6.63 65.22 -29.02
CA ARG A 56 6.53 65.25 -27.55
C ARG A 56 5.14 64.80 -27.08
N GLN A 57 4.08 65.23 -27.75
CA GLN A 57 2.70 64.79 -27.43
C GLN A 57 2.51 63.30 -27.66
N LEU A 58 2.99 62.76 -28.79
CA LEU A 58 2.93 61.33 -29.08
C LEU A 58 3.69 60.51 -28.04
N HIS A 59 4.93 60.90 -27.72
CA HIS A 59 5.72 60.21 -26.70
C HIS A 59 5.08 60.29 -25.31
N ALA A 60 4.46 61.42 -24.96
CA ALA A 60 3.74 61.54 -23.69
C ALA A 60 2.55 60.57 -23.63
N ALA A 61 1.78 60.47 -24.70
CA ALA A 61 0.67 59.53 -24.80
C ALA A 61 1.14 58.06 -24.75
N ASP A 62 2.24 57.72 -25.44
CA ASP A 62 2.83 56.38 -25.40
C ASP A 62 3.36 56.03 -24.00
N LEU A 63 3.98 56.99 -23.31
CA LEU A 63 4.44 56.80 -21.93
C LEU A 63 3.28 56.58 -20.96
N ASP A 64 2.17 57.31 -21.12
CA ASP A 64 0.97 57.10 -20.32
C ASP A 64 0.36 55.73 -20.58
N LEU A 65 0.28 55.31 -21.86
CA LEU A 65 -0.20 53.97 -22.22
C LEU A 65 0.69 52.88 -21.60
N LEU A 66 2.01 52.95 -21.80
CA LEU A 66 2.96 52.00 -21.23
C LEU A 66 2.86 51.94 -19.70
N LYS A 67 2.67 53.08 -19.04
CA LYS A 67 2.48 53.13 -17.58
C LYS A 67 1.22 52.37 -17.18
N THR A 68 0.10 52.55 -17.88
CA THR A 68 -1.14 51.82 -17.57
C THR A 68 -0.99 50.32 -17.81
N GLU A 69 -0.32 49.90 -18.88
CA GLU A 69 -0.05 48.49 -19.17
C GLU A 69 0.85 47.85 -18.11
N ILE A 70 1.93 48.54 -17.70
CA ILE A 70 2.82 48.10 -16.63
C ILE A 70 2.02 47.91 -15.33
N MET A 71 1.19 48.88 -14.95
CA MET A 71 0.36 48.76 -13.75
C MET A 71 -0.61 47.58 -13.82
N ALA A 72 -1.23 47.34 -14.98
CA ALA A 72 -2.13 46.21 -15.20
C ALA A 72 -1.39 44.86 -15.12
N VAL A 73 -0.19 44.77 -15.69
CA VAL A 73 0.67 43.59 -15.59
C VAL A 73 1.08 43.36 -14.15
N THR A 74 1.55 44.38 -13.43
CA THR A 74 1.95 44.27 -12.02
C THR A 74 0.80 43.77 -11.15
N ALA A 75 -0.42 44.32 -11.31
CA ALA A 75 -1.58 43.88 -10.54
C ALA A 75 -1.92 42.40 -10.78
N ARG A 76 -1.87 41.96 -12.05
CA ARG A 76 -2.10 40.55 -12.40
C ARG A 76 -1.00 39.63 -11.89
N THR A 77 0.26 40.08 -11.91
CA THR A 77 1.38 39.32 -11.34
C THR A 77 1.20 39.15 -9.84
N GLN A 78 0.85 40.21 -9.11
CA GLN A 78 0.60 40.14 -7.67
C GLN A 78 -0.54 39.17 -7.32
N ALA A 79 -1.67 39.26 -8.04
CA ALA A 79 -2.78 38.33 -7.83
C ALA A 79 -2.35 36.87 -8.09
N SER A 80 -1.60 36.63 -9.16
CA SER A 80 -1.08 35.28 -9.46
C SER A 80 -0.07 34.79 -8.41
N GLU A 81 0.72 35.67 -7.80
CA GLU A 81 1.66 35.32 -6.74
C GLU A 81 0.93 34.94 -5.45
N GLU A 82 -0.14 35.68 -5.10
CA GLU A 82 -1.02 35.34 -3.98
C GLU A 82 -1.70 33.98 -4.18
N ASP A 83 -2.28 33.73 -5.36
CA ASP A 83 -2.88 32.44 -5.71
C ASP A 83 -1.88 31.27 -5.58
N ILE A 84 -0.62 31.49 -5.99
CA ILE A 84 0.44 30.47 -5.87
C ILE A 84 0.77 30.19 -4.40
N LEU A 85 0.76 31.20 -3.53
CA LEU A 85 1.00 31.01 -2.10
C LEU A 85 -0.13 30.21 -1.45
N ASP A 86 -1.37 30.52 -1.78
CA ASP A 86 -2.55 29.81 -1.26
C ASP A 86 -2.53 28.34 -1.70
N LEU A 87 -2.26 28.08 -2.98
CA LEU A 87 -2.13 26.72 -3.52
C LEU A 87 -0.98 25.95 -2.84
N ARG A 88 0.15 26.60 -2.55
CA ARG A 88 1.26 25.97 -1.83
C ARG A 88 0.85 25.56 -0.41
N GLN A 89 0.10 26.42 0.28
CA GLN A 89 -0.40 26.10 1.62
C GLN A 89 -1.40 24.95 1.59
N GLU A 90 -2.32 24.93 0.62
CA GLU A 90 -3.27 23.84 0.45
C GLU A 90 -2.56 22.51 0.15
N VAL A 91 -1.61 22.51 -0.79
CA VAL A 91 -0.81 21.33 -1.12
C VAL A 91 -0.05 20.81 0.10
N GLN A 92 0.49 21.70 0.94
CA GLN A 92 1.16 21.31 2.17
C GLN A 92 0.19 20.65 3.17
N GLY A 93 -1.00 21.22 3.37
CA GLY A 93 -2.03 20.64 4.23
C GLY A 93 -2.52 19.27 3.73
N LEU A 94 -2.65 19.11 2.41
CA LEU A 94 -3.00 17.83 1.79
C LEU A 94 -1.90 16.78 2.00
N LYS A 95 -0.62 17.16 1.86
CA LYS A 95 0.52 16.25 2.12
C LYS A 95 0.53 15.77 3.58
N GLU A 96 0.29 16.66 4.52
CA GLU A 96 0.21 16.31 5.95
C GLU A 96 -0.95 15.35 6.24
N THR A 97 -2.13 15.63 5.68
CA THR A 97 -3.31 14.77 5.81
C THR A 97 -3.06 13.39 5.22
N LEU A 98 -2.44 13.33 4.03
CA LEU A 98 -2.09 12.07 3.37
C LEU A 98 -1.13 11.26 4.23
N HIS A 99 -0.10 11.89 4.81
CA HIS A 99 0.84 11.22 5.70
C HIS A 99 0.15 10.68 6.97
N GLN A 100 -0.77 11.43 7.57
CA GLN A 100 -1.56 10.96 8.72
C GLN A 100 -2.43 9.75 8.36
N LEU A 101 -3.10 9.78 7.20
CA LEU A 101 -3.91 8.67 6.71
C LEU A 101 -3.07 7.42 6.44
N GLN A 102 -1.90 7.56 5.84
CA GLN A 102 -0.97 6.44 5.61
C GLN A 102 -0.53 5.79 6.93
N ASN A 103 -0.22 6.59 7.95
CA ASN A 103 0.16 6.07 9.27
C ASN A 103 -1.00 5.37 9.98
N SER A 104 -2.21 5.92 9.88
CA SER A 104 -3.43 5.30 10.40
C SER A 104 -3.71 3.97 9.70
N GLN A 105 -3.61 3.94 8.37
CA GLN A 105 -3.77 2.73 7.57
C GLN A 105 -2.77 1.65 7.98
N ALA A 106 -1.47 1.98 8.09
CA ALA A 106 -0.44 1.04 8.52
C ALA A 106 -0.75 0.47 9.91
N THR A 107 -1.14 1.32 10.86
CA THR A 107 -1.52 0.90 12.22
C THR A 107 -2.72 -0.04 12.21
N LEU A 108 -3.75 0.27 11.43
CA LEU A 108 -4.94 -0.58 11.31
C LEU A 108 -4.60 -1.92 10.66
N THR A 109 -3.79 -1.94 9.61
CA THR A 109 -3.32 -3.18 8.97
C THR A 109 -2.60 -4.08 9.98
N THR A 110 -1.69 -3.54 10.79
CA THR A 110 -1.02 -4.31 11.84
C THR A 110 -2.00 -4.83 12.88
N ARG A 111 -2.96 -4.02 13.34
CA ARG A 111 -3.96 -4.44 14.33
C ARG A 111 -4.88 -5.54 13.78
N VAL A 112 -5.28 -5.46 12.52
CA VAL A 112 -6.08 -6.49 11.85
C VAL A 112 -5.27 -7.79 11.76
N ALA A 113 -4.02 -7.74 11.31
CA ALA A 113 -3.15 -8.92 11.25
C ALA A 113 -3.00 -9.59 12.64
N GLN A 114 -2.76 -8.81 13.70
CA GLN A 114 -2.69 -9.31 15.07
C GLN A 114 -4.01 -9.87 15.59
N ALA A 115 -5.15 -9.30 15.19
CA ALA A 115 -6.47 -9.81 15.56
C ALA A 115 -6.79 -11.12 14.84
N GLU A 116 -6.49 -11.21 13.55
CA GLU A 116 -6.63 -12.43 12.76
C GLU A 116 -5.73 -13.54 13.28
N ASP A 117 -4.48 -13.24 13.60
CA ASP A 117 -3.55 -14.22 14.15
C ASP A 117 -4.07 -14.79 15.47
N ARG A 118 -4.44 -13.92 16.43
CA ARG A 118 -5.09 -14.33 17.69
C ARG A 118 -6.33 -15.18 17.47
N HIS A 119 -7.12 -14.89 16.43
CA HIS A 119 -8.28 -15.69 16.07
C HIS A 119 -7.91 -17.06 15.47
N ARG A 120 -6.86 -17.14 14.65
CA ARG A 120 -6.35 -18.40 14.09
C ARG A 120 -5.71 -19.30 15.16
N HIS A 121 -5.12 -18.72 16.21
CA HIS A 121 -4.47 -19.47 17.30
C HIS A 121 -5.40 -20.43 18.04
N ILE A 122 -6.72 -20.20 18.05
CA ILE A 122 -7.70 -21.10 18.68
C ILE A 122 -8.34 -22.10 17.69
N ASN A 123 -8.00 -22.01 16.41
CA ASN A 123 -8.54 -22.88 15.38
C ASN A 123 -7.71 -24.17 15.23
N ILE A 124 -8.39 -25.29 15.00
CA ILE A 124 -7.80 -26.58 14.67
C ILE A 124 -8.35 -27.02 13.31
N LYS A 125 -7.47 -27.45 12.42
CA LYS A 125 -7.85 -28.03 11.14
C LYS A 125 -7.87 -29.55 11.25
N ILE A 126 -9.00 -30.16 10.94
CA ILE A 126 -9.23 -31.61 10.96
C ILE A 126 -9.48 -32.06 9.53
N LEU A 127 -8.71 -33.07 9.10
CA LEU A 127 -8.73 -33.61 7.74
C LEU A 127 -9.52 -34.92 7.72
N GLY A 128 -10.12 -35.23 6.56
CA GLY A 128 -10.72 -36.55 6.33
C GLY A 128 -12.05 -36.79 7.05
N ILE A 129 -12.74 -35.74 7.53
CA ILE A 129 -14.10 -35.90 8.04
C ILE A 129 -15.03 -36.13 6.84
N PRO A 130 -15.76 -37.25 6.77
CA PRO A 130 -16.66 -37.54 5.65
C PRO A 130 -17.63 -36.38 5.39
N ASP A 131 -17.85 -36.06 4.11
CA ASP A 131 -18.76 -34.99 3.70
C ASP A 131 -20.23 -35.33 4.04
N SER A 132 -20.53 -36.58 4.41
CA SER A 132 -21.85 -37.00 4.91
C SER A 132 -22.24 -36.33 6.23
N PHE A 133 -21.26 -35.94 7.06
CA PHE A 133 -21.54 -35.21 8.30
C PHE A 133 -21.80 -33.74 8.00
N GLY A 134 -23.07 -33.34 8.07
CA GLY A 134 -23.47 -31.94 7.92
C GLY A 134 -22.92 -31.05 9.03
N ILE A 135 -23.03 -29.72 8.85
CA ILE A 135 -22.59 -28.73 9.87
C ILE A 135 -23.31 -28.95 11.21
N THR A 136 -24.56 -29.41 11.18
CA THR A 136 -25.38 -29.74 12.35
C THR A 136 -24.89 -30.97 13.12
N GLU A 137 -24.28 -31.93 12.43
CA GLU A 137 -23.83 -33.21 13.02
C GLU A 137 -22.38 -33.17 13.50
N LEU A 138 -21.56 -32.29 12.91
CA LEU A 138 -20.16 -32.07 13.26
C LEU A 138 -19.90 -31.90 14.78
N PRO A 139 -20.68 -31.10 15.54
CA PRO A 139 -20.43 -30.93 16.98
C PRO A 139 -20.53 -32.24 17.76
N HIS A 140 -21.50 -33.10 17.40
CA HIS A 140 -21.70 -34.38 18.07
C HIS A 140 -20.57 -35.35 17.72
N TYR A 141 -20.26 -35.48 16.43
CA TYR A 141 -19.16 -36.30 15.93
C TYR A 141 -17.82 -35.92 16.58
N LEU A 142 -17.50 -34.63 16.63
CA LEU A 142 -16.25 -34.13 17.22
C LEU A 142 -16.19 -34.35 18.73
N ARG A 143 -17.32 -34.26 19.43
CA ARG A 143 -17.37 -34.59 20.87
C ARG A 143 -17.08 -36.07 21.10
N GLN A 144 -17.66 -36.97 20.30
CA GLN A 144 -17.37 -38.40 20.36
C GLN A 144 -15.88 -38.67 20.07
N LEU A 145 -15.34 -38.09 18.99
CA LEU A 145 -13.93 -38.18 18.64
C LEU A 145 -13.02 -37.70 19.77
N THR A 146 -13.30 -36.54 20.38
CA THR A 146 -12.48 -36.04 21.50
C THR A 146 -12.60 -36.91 22.75
N THR A 147 -13.74 -37.55 22.97
CA THR A 147 -13.95 -38.45 24.11
C THR A 147 -13.21 -39.78 23.92
N SER A 148 -13.03 -40.26 22.68
CA SER A 148 -12.18 -41.43 22.41
C SER A 148 -10.69 -41.08 22.49
N LEU A 149 -10.31 -39.85 22.14
CA LEU A 149 -8.93 -39.39 22.14
C LEU A 149 -8.41 -38.98 23.53
N MET A 150 -9.25 -38.41 24.40
CA MET A 150 -8.83 -37.87 25.70
C MET A 150 -9.50 -38.61 26.85
N LEU A 151 -8.95 -38.50 28.06
CA LEU A 151 -9.66 -38.97 29.26
C LEU A 151 -11.00 -38.20 29.40
N HIS A 152 -12.08 -38.90 29.75
CA HIS A 152 -13.43 -38.33 29.78
C HIS A 152 -13.54 -37.00 30.56
N ALA A 153 -12.81 -36.88 31.68
CA ALA A 153 -12.75 -35.66 32.49
C ALA A 153 -12.12 -34.46 31.75
N GLN A 154 -11.14 -34.70 30.87
CA GLN A 154 -10.51 -33.66 30.06
C GLN A 154 -11.38 -33.31 28.85
N ALA A 155 -12.00 -34.32 28.22
CA ALA A 155 -12.92 -34.12 27.10
C ALA A 155 -14.11 -33.22 27.47
N LYS A 156 -14.67 -33.38 28.68
CA LYS A 156 -15.77 -32.54 29.19
C LYS A 156 -15.42 -31.04 29.31
N LYS A 157 -14.13 -30.71 29.47
CA LYS A 157 -13.67 -29.30 29.56
C LYS A 157 -13.45 -28.68 28.19
N LEU A 158 -13.40 -29.47 27.13
CA LEU A 158 -13.15 -28.98 25.78
C LEU A 158 -14.46 -28.54 25.14
N ASN A 159 -14.59 -27.23 24.96
CA ASN A 159 -15.73 -26.63 24.26
C ASN A 159 -15.30 -26.11 22.90
N PHE A 160 -16.18 -26.27 21.91
CA PHE A 160 -16.01 -25.77 20.56
C PHE A 160 -17.06 -24.69 20.31
N GLU A 161 -16.64 -23.56 19.77
CA GLU A 161 -17.51 -22.40 19.53
C GLU A 161 -18.08 -22.37 18.11
N GLY A 162 -17.34 -22.94 17.15
CA GLY A 162 -17.69 -22.85 15.74
C GLY A 162 -17.06 -23.97 14.91
N PHE A 163 -17.76 -24.31 13.83
CA PHE A 163 -17.38 -25.38 12.90
C PHE A 163 -17.60 -24.88 11.48
N TYR A 164 -16.57 -24.99 10.65
CA TYR A 164 -16.63 -24.52 9.26
C TYR A 164 -15.95 -25.54 8.35
N ARG A 165 -16.58 -25.85 7.21
CA ARG A 165 -15.94 -26.65 6.15
C ARG A 165 -15.19 -25.71 5.20
N ILE A 166 -13.95 -26.04 4.89
CA ILE A 166 -13.16 -25.30 3.90
C ILE A 166 -13.56 -25.81 2.51
N PRO A 167 -13.90 -24.92 1.56
CA PRO A 167 -14.11 -25.30 0.17
C PRO A 167 -12.90 -26.07 -0.38
N LYS A 168 -13.16 -27.13 -1.16
CA LYS A 168 -12.08 -27.94 -1.75
C LYS A 168 -11.24 -27.04 -2.68
N PRO A 169 -9.90 -27.13 -2.64
CA PRO A 169 -9.06 -26.52 -3.66
C PRO A 169 -9.47 -27.03 -5.04
N ARG A 170 -9.38 -26.18 -6.06
CA ARG A 170 -9.78 -26.53 -7.45
C ARG A 170 -9.05 -27.77 -8.00
N GLN A 171 -7.87 -28.09 -7.45
CA GLN A 171 -7.03 -29.22 -7.86
C GLN A 171 -7.27 -30.50 -7.03
N ALA A 172 -8.12 -30.46 -6.00
CA ALA A 172 -8.39 -31.63 -5.17
C ALA A 172 -9.22 -32.67 -5.94
N SER A 173 -8.99 -33.96 -5.65
CA SER A 173 -9.81 -35.05 -6.19
C SER A 173 -11.28 -34.83 -5.82
N PRO A 174 -12.25 -35.11 -6.72
CA PRO A 174 -13.68 -35.05 -6.41
C PRO A 174 -14.06 -35.88 -5.18
N GLN A 175 -13.33 -36.97 -4.93
CA GLN A 175 -13.54 -37.88 -3.80
C GLN A 175 -12.87 -37.43 -2.50
N ALA A 176 -11.96 -36.46 -2.53
CA ALA A 176 -11.28 -35.99 -1.32
C ALA A 176 -12.30 -35.28 -0.41
N SER A 177 -12.39 -35.64 0.86
CA SER A 177 -13.29 -34.97 1.81
C SER A 177 -12.88 -33.51 2.06
N GLN A 178 -13.83 -32.65 2.39
CA GLN A 178 -13.54 -31.28 2.79
C GLN A 178 -12.84 -31.22 4.15
N ASP A 179 -11.90 -30.30 4.28
CA ASP A 179 -11.26 -30.02 5.56
C ASP A 179 -12.24 -29.28 6.48
N VAL A 180 -12.17 -29.56 7.77
CA VAL A 180 -13.02 -28.90 8.78
C VAL A 180 -12.13 -28.07 9.70
N ILE A 181 -12.44 -26.79 9.83
CA ILE A 181 -11.86 -25.94 10.86
C ILE A 181 -12.82 -25.92 12.05
N VAL A 182 -12.26 -26.19 13.22
CA VAL A 182 -12.95 -26.18 14.50
C VAL A 182 -12.33 -25.12 15.38
N ARG A 183 -13.15 -24.22 15.91
CA ARG A 183 -12.70 -23.19 16.85
C ARG A 183 -12.86 -23.68 18.27
N CYS A 184 -11.75 -23.78 18.98
CA CYS A 184 -11.74 -24.09 20.41
C CYS A 184 -12.10 -22.83 21.21
N HIS A 185 -12.85 -23.02 22.30
CA HIS A 185 -13.16 -21.94 23.24
C HIS A 185 -11.90 -21.40 23.95
N SER A 186 -10.89 -22.25 24.14
CA SER A 186 -9.66 -21.90 24.87
C SER A 186 -8.41 -22.43 24.15
N THR A 187 -7.36 -21.61 24.12
CA THR A 187 -6.01 -21.98 23.65
C THR A 187 -5.43 -23.14 24.46
N THR A 188 -5.66 -23.16 25.78
CA THR A 188 -5.22 -24.24 26.67
C THR A 188 -5.90 -25.56 26.31
N GLY A 189 -7.21 -25.54 26.03
CA GLY A 189 -7.96 -26.72 25.59
C GLY A 189 -7.44 -27.26 24.25
N LYS A 190 -7.21 -26.37 23.28
CA LYS A 190 -6.55 -26.72 22.01
C LYS A 190 -5.18 -27.37 22.24
N ALA A 191 -4.33 -26.77 23.06
CA ALA A 191 -2.98 -27.27 23.33
C ALA A 191 -3.01 -28.67 23.96
N GLN A 192 -3.92 -28.91 24.92
CA GLN A 192 -4.11 -30.22 25.54
C GLN A 192 -4.58 -31.28 24.53
N LEU A 193 -5.56 -30.95 23.68
CA LEU A 193 -6.02 -31.84 22.62
C LEU A 193 -4.88 -32.17 21.66
N MET A 194 -4.13 -31.16 21.22
CA MET A 194 -3.00 -31.32 20.31
C MET A 194 -1.87 -32.17 20.91
N ALA A 195 -1.54 -31.97 22.19
CA ALA A 195 -0.57 -32.80 22.91
C ALA A 195 -1.02 -34.26 22.98
N THR A 196 -2.30 -34.49 23.28
CA THR A 196 -2.88 -35.84 23.35
C THR A 196 -2.83 -36.54 21.99
N VAL A 197 -3.21 -35.85 20.92
CA VAL A 197 -3.19 -36.36 19.55
C VAL A 197 -1.76 -36.71 19.11
N ARG A 198 -0.77 -35.85 19.41
CA ARG A 198 0.65 -36.11 19.07
C ARG A 198 1.23 -37.33 19.78
N GLY A 199 0.78 -37.61 21.01
CA GLY A 199 1.22 -38.79 21.77
C GLY A 199 0.56 -40.10 21.35
N LYS A 200 -0.57 -40.05 20.63
CA LYS A 200 -1.34 -41.22 20.21
C LYS A 200 -1.17 -41.44 18.71
N THR A 201 -0.20 -42.27 18.33
CA THR A 201 0.01 -42.62 16.92
C THR A 201 0.10 -44.13 16.71
N PRO A 202 -0.58 -44.71 15.70
CA PRO A 202 -1.54 -44.08 14.76
C PRO A 202 -2.95 -43.92 15.33
N LEU A 203 -3.64 -42.82 14.98
CA LEU A 203 -5.06 -42.63 15.29
C LEU A 203 -5.91 -43.40 14.29
N ASN A 204 -6.03 -44.71 14.46
CA ASN A 204 -7.01 -45.49 13.71
C ASN A 204 -8.39 -45.23 14.30
N PHE A 205 -9.07 -44.20 13.80
CA PHE A 205 -10.52 -44.11 13.96
C PHE A 205 -11.16 -45.07 12.94
N GLU A 206 -10.97 -46.37 13.17
CA GLU A 206 -11.87 -47.34 12.55
C GLU A 206 -13.27 -46.97 12.99
N ALA A 207 -14.20 -46.94 12.03
CA ALA A 207 -15.62 -46.67 12.16
C ALA A 207 -16.32 -47.70 13.08
N SER A 208 -15.86 -47.79 14.32
CA SER A 208 -16.43 -48.61 15.37
C SER A 208 -17.74 -47.94 15.77
N GLN A 209 -18.82 -48.51 15.22
CA GLN A 209 -20.18 -48.51 15.75
C GLN A 209 -21.20 -47.47 15.23
N LEU A 210 -21.19 -47.16 13.92
CA LEU A 210 -22.41 -46.71 13.23
C LEU A 210 -22.69 -47.52 11.93
N LEU A 211 -22.63 -48.86 12.01
CA LEU A 211 -23.13 -49.85 11.02
C LEU A 211 -22.61 -49.72 9.54
N PRO A 212 -22.72 -50.79 8.71
CA PRO A 212 -21.64 -51.18 7.83
C PRO A 212 -21.84 -50.65 6.41
N ARG A 213 -20.94 -49.78 5.96
CA ARG A 213 -20.51 -49.84 4.56
C ARG A 213 -18.98 -49.88 4.50
N HIS A 214 -18.53 -51.06 4.13
CA HIS A 214 -17.17 -51.44 3.80
C HIS A 214 -16.53 -50.42 2.85
N ASN A 215 -15.50 -49.71 3.33
CA ASN A 215 -14.44 -49.22 2.47
C ASN A 215 -13.12 -49.12 3.28
N PRO A 216 -12.19 -50.08 3.15
CA PRO A 216 -11.02 -50.16 4.02
C PRO A 216 -9.82 -49.42 3.39
N GLN A 217 -9.76 -48.07 3.43
CA GLN A 217 -8.55 -47.33 3.00
C GLN A 217 -8.30 -46.00 3.75
N HIS A 218 -8.52 -45.92 5.07
CA HIS A 218 -8.13 -44.74 5.85
C HIS A 218 -7.13 -45.11 6.95
N THR A 219 -5.85 -45.15 6.57
CA THR A 219 -4.71 -45.25 7.49
C THR A 219 -4.24 -43.85 7.86
N ILE A 220 -4.28 -43.50 9.15
CA ILE A 220 -3.79 -42.21 9.68
C ILE A 220 -2.46 -42.47 10.40
N MET A 221 -1.32 -42.21 9.74
CA MET A 221 0.02 -42.43 10.31
C MET A 221 0.65 -41.18 10.94
N ALA A 222 1.45 -41.44 11.97
CA ALA A 222 2.33 -40.55 12.73
C ALA A 222 3.41 -39.83 11.89
N PRO A 223 3.95 -38.69 12.36
CA PRO A 223 5.23 -38.19 11.87
C PRO A 223 6.39 -39.10 12.33
N ILE A 224 7.19 -39.57 11.38
CA ILE A 224 8.53 -40.10 11.64
C ILE A 224 9.45 -38.88 11.75
N ASN A 225 10.17 -38.75 12.86
CA ASN A 225 11.24 -37.76 13.00
C ASN A 225 12.25 -37.95 11.86
N ALA A 226 12.31 -37.00 10.93
CA ALA A 226 13.23 -37.01 9.82
C ALA A 226 14.58 -36.46 10.28
N ALA A 227 15.49 -37.36 10.61
CA ALA A 227 16.93 -37.12 10.61
C ALA A 227 17.60 -38.32 9.90
N SER A 228 17.61 -38.31 8.58
CA SER A 228 18.65 -38.96 7.75
C SER A 228 18.37 -38.69 6.27
N ASP A 229 19.27 -37.96 5.62
CA ASP A 229 19.37 -37.87 4.16
C ASP A 229 19.76 -39.24 3.59
N GLN A 230 18.86 -39.86 2.83
CA GLN A 230 19.23 -40.72 1.70
C GLN A 230 18.18 -40.63 0.58
N PRO A 231 18.60 -40.59 -0.70
CA PRO A 231 17.70 -40.59 -1.83
C PRO A 231 17.35 -42.04 -2.19
N THR A 232 16.06 -42.40 -2.14
CA THR A 232 15.60 -43.63 -2.78
C THR A 232 14.30 -43.43 -3.55
N THR A 233 14.38 -43.95 -4.76
CA THR A 233 13.44 -43.99 -5.88
C THR A 233 12.13 -44.73 -5.55
N GLN A 234 11.11 -44.43 -6.36
CA GLN A 234 9.80 -45.08 -6.53
C GLN A 234 8.62 -44.51 -5.72
N ARG A 235 7.70 -43.94 -6.51
CA ARG A 235 6.62 -43.03 -6.12
C ARG A 235 5.33 -43.84 -5.97
N GLY A 236 5.14 -44.47 -4.81
CA GLY A 236 3.82 -44.89 -4.33
C GLY A 236 3.06 -43.68 -3.78
N HIS A 237 1.75 -43.58 -4.04
CA HIS A 237 0.91 -42.52 -3.49
C HIS A 237 0.81 -42.65 -1.96
N ARG A 238 1.67 -41.90 -1.26
CA ARG A 238 1.68 -41.74 0.19
C ARG A 238 0.88 -40.49 0.54
N VAL A 239 -0.23 -40.65 1.25
CA VAL A 239 -1.06 -39.53 1.75
C VAL A 239 -0.64 -39.21 3.18
N THR A 240 -0.27 -37.95 3.40
CA THR A 240 0.27 -37.42 4.65
C THR A 240 -0.82 -36.62 5.36
N VAL A 241 -1.06 -36.91 6.65
CA VAL A 241 -1.85 -36.02 7.51
C VAL A 241 -0.90 -34.97 8.08
N GLY A 242 -0.79 -33.84 7.39
CA GLY A 242 -0.10 -32.66 7.89
C GLY A 242 -1.05 -31.85 8.76
N ILE A 243 -0.87 -31.84 10.08
CA ILE A 243 -1.44 -30.79 10.90
C ILE A 243 -0.48 -29.61 10.83
N THR A 244 -0.74 -28.68 9.90
CA THR A 244 0.01 -27.43 9.82
C THR A 244 -0.41 -26.54 10.99
N THR A 245 0.42 -26.48 12.02
CA THR A 245 0.46 -25.30 12.89
C THR A 245 1.17 -24.21 12.09
N HIS A 246 0.51 -23.10 11.80
CA HIS A 246 1.22 -21.87 11.44
C HIS A 246 2.01 -21.45 12.68
N THR A 247 3.26 -21.90 12.75
CA THR A 247 4.30 -21.30 13.58
C THR A 247 5.03 -20.33 12.67
N ASP A 248 4.61 -19.08 12.64
CA ASP A 248 5.40 -18.04 12.01
C ASP A 248 6.56 -17.71 12.97
N SER A 249 7.75 -18.14 12.57
CA SER A 249 9.02 -17.74 13.18
C SER A 249 9.18 -16.24 12.95
N HIS A 250 9.24 -15.47 14.04
CA HIS A 250 9.69 -14.08 14.02
C HIS A 250 11.21 -14.00 13.80
#